data_AF-A0A1Q7JUI4-F1
#
_entry.id   AF-A0A1Q7JUI4-F1
#
_cell.length_a   1.000
_cell.length_b   1.000
_cell.length_c   1.000
_cell.angle_alpha   90.00
_cell.angle_beta   90.00
_cell.angle_gamma   90.00
#
_symmetry.space_group_name_H-M   'P 1'
#
loop_
_entity.id
_entity.type
_entity.pdbx_description
1 polymer ?
#
loop_
_entity_poly.entity_id
_entity_poly.type
_entity_poly.pdbx_seq_one_letter_code
_entity_poly.pdbx_strand_id
1 'polypeptide(L)'
;MTIDAYLAGERIAATRVRFVKIDVEGFEFEVIRGMPLVLEARPLVVTEFSPVYMRRSGVDPAGFLWFFGSRGYRPYRIRHRALTRVEPRELEVSVTNENVFWKE
;
A
#
# COMPACT_ATOMS: atom_id res chain seq x y z
N MET A 1 -11.50 0.39 14.17
CA MET A 1 -11.59 -1.02 13.75
C MET A 1 -10.48 -1.27 12.73
N THR A 2 -9.76 -2.39 12.82
CA THR A 2 -8.69 -2.75 11.88
C THR A 2 -9.22 -3.72 10.81
N ILE A 3 -8.52 -3.84 9.68
CA ILE A 3 -8.87 -4.83 8.64
C ILE A 3 -8.75 -6.25 9.19
N ASP A 4 -7.69 -6.52 9.95
CA ASP A 4 -7.50 -7.83 10.58
C ASP A 4 -8.65 -8.19 11.54
N ALA A 5 -9.12 -7.22 12.34
CA ALA A 5 -10.27 -7.43 13.23
C ALA A 5 -11.57 -7.65 12.45
N TYR A 6 -11.78 -6.94 11.34
CA TYR A 6 -12.93 -7.12 10.47
C TYR A 6 -12.94 -8.54 9.85
N LEU A 7 -11.81 -8.98 9.27
CA LEU A 7 -11.69 -10.33 8.70
C LEU A 7 -11.90 -11.43 9.74
N ALA A 8 -11.40 -11.25 10.97
CA ALA A 8 -11.63 -12.17 12.06
C ALA A 8 -13.12 -12.28 12.43
N GLY A 9 -13.84 -11.14 12.47
CA GLY A 9 -15.29 -11.11 12.69
C GLY A 9 -16.07 -11.86 11.59
N GLU A 10 -15.62 -11.74 10.34
CA GLU A 10 -16.16 -12.45 9.18
C GLU A 10 -15.68 -13.92 9.10
N ARG A 11 -14.85 -14.38 10.04
CA ARG A 11 -14.23 -15.72 10.05
C ARG A 11 -13.42 -16.02 8.78
N ILE A 12 -12.81 -14.98 8.21
CA ILE A 12 -11.91 -15.05 7.05
C ILE A 12 -10.47 -15.02 7.56
N ALA A 13 -9.71 -16.09 7.30
CA ALA A 13 -8.29 -16.10 7.63
C ALA A 13 -7.52 -15.09 6.76
N ALA A 14 -6.69 -14.25 7.39
CA ALA A 14 -5.86 -13.25 6.70
C ALA A 14 -4.98 -13.86 5.59
N THR A 15 -4.51 -15.11 5.80
CA THR A 15 -3.72 -15.87 4.82
C THR A 15 -4.44 -16.22 3.52
N ARG A 16 -5.78 -16.09 3.48
CA ARG A 16 -6.56 -16.28 2.25
C ARG A 16 -6.61 -15.04 1.38
N VAL A 17 -6.23 -13.87 1.90
CA VAL A 17 -6.21 -12.63 1.13
C VAL A 17 -5.00 -12.64 0.22
N ARG A 18 -5.23 -12.63 -1.09
CA ARG A 18 -4.16 -12.66 -2.12
C ARG A 18 -3.95 -11.33 -2.81
N PHE A 19 -4.91 -10.43 -2.71
CA PHE A 19 -4.88 -9.12 -3.34
C PHE A 19 -5.63 -8.10 -2.48
N VAL A 20 -5.10 -6.89 -2.35
CA VAL A 20 -5.72 -5.76 -1.65
C VAL A 20 -5.63 -4.52 -2.53
N LYS A 21 -6.77 -3.85 -2.78
CA LYS A 21 -6.79 -2.48 -3.31
C LYS A 21 -7.19 -1.54 -2.18
N ILE A 22 -6.44 -0.46 -2.04
CA ILE A 22 -6.68 0.61 -1.07
C ILE A 22 -6.90 1.90 -1.86
N ASP A 23 -8.02 2.56 -1.57
CA ASP A 23 -8.47 3.79 -2.23
C ASP A 23 -9.32 4.56 -1.22
N VAL A 24 -8.67 5.32 -0.34
CA VAL A 24 -9.30 5.96 0.83
C VAL A 24 -8.93 7.44 0.95
N GLU A 25 -8.61 8.07 -0.20
CA GLU A 25 -8.38 9.51 -0.35
C GLU A 25 -7.36 10.11 0.64
N GLY A 26 -6.22 9.43 0.88
CA GLY A 26 -5.12 9.96 1.69
C GLY A 26 -4.96 9.32 3.08
N PHE A 27 -5.79 8.32 3.41
CA PHE A 27 -5.70 7.52 4.65
C PHE A 27 -5.07 6.14 4.44
N GLU A 28 -4.38 5.92 3.31
CA GLU A 28 -3.85 4.61 2.92
C GLU A 28 -2.91 4.04 3.99
N PHE A 29 -2.11 4.90 4.63
CA PHE A 29 -1.15 4.45 5.63
C PHE A 29 -1.82 3.92 6.91
N GLU A 30 -2.97 4.48 7.29
CA GLU A 30 -3.77 3.98 8.42
C GLU A 30 -4.35 2.60 8.11
N VAL A 31 -4.89 2.42 6.89
CA VAL A 31 -5.44 1.13 6.43
C VAL A 31 -4.37 0.05 6.47
N ILE A 32 -3.17 0.35 5.94
CA ILE A 32 -2.06 -0.59 5.89
C ILE A 32 -1.58 -0.97 7.30
N ARG A 33 -1.53 -0.01 8.23
CA ARG A 33 -1.20 -0.28 9.64
C ARG A 33 -2.27 -1.12 10.35
N GLY A 34 -3.50 -1.12 9.85
CA GLY A 34 -4.60 -1.96 10.32
C GLY A 34 -4.67 -3.36 9.73
N MET A 35 -3.69 -3.78 8.91
CA MET A 35 -3.70 -5.11 8.28
C MET A 35 -2.38 -5.90 8.39
N PRO A 36 -1.64 -5.88 9.52
CA PRO A 36 -0.35 -6.56 9.63
C PRO A 36 -0.41 -8.06 9.33
N LEU A 37 -1.45 -8.80 9.77
CA LEU A 37 -1.56 -10.23 9.51
C LEU A 37 -1.82 -10.53 8.03
N VAL A 38 -2.60 -9.67 7.37
CA VAL A 38 -2.77 -9.75 5.91
C VAL A 38 -1.44 -9.51 5.21
N LEU A 39 -0.66 -8.50 5.62
CA LEU A 39 0.64 -8.21 5.01
C LEU A 39 1.68 -9.32 5.21
N GLU A 40 1.64 -10.04 6.33
CA GLU A 40 2.47 -11.23 6.58
C GLU A 40 2.21 -12.36 5.56
N ALA A 41 0.97 -12.47 5.06
CA ALA A 41 0.60 -13.41 4.01
C ALA A 41 1.07 -13.00 2.60
N ARG A 42 1.76 -11.85 2.48
CA ARG A 42 2.34 -11.31 1.25
C ARG A 42 1.36 -11.19 0.06
N PRO A 43 0.17 -10.56 0.24
CA PRO A 43 -0.74 -10.30 -0.86
C PRO A 43 -0.12 -9.31 -1.84
N LEU A 44 -0.61 -9.33 -3.07
CA LEU A 44 -0.41 -8.21 -3.98
C LEU A 44 -1.18 -6.99 -3.45
N VAL A 45 -0.59 -5.80 -3.44
CA VAL A 45 -1.27 -4.59 -2.92
C VAL A 45 -1.29 -3.51 -3.99
N VAL A 46 -2.40 -2.79 -4.12
CA VAL A 46 -2.49 -1.55 -4.91
C VAL A 46 -2.92 -0.43 -3.98
N THR A 47 -2.15 0.64 -3.95
CA THR A 47 -2.46 1.84 -3.14
C THR A 47 -2.48 3.06 -4.04
N GLU A 48 -3.29 4.07 -3.69
CA GLU A 48 -2.98 5.41 -4.15
C GLU A 48 -1.75 5.91 -3.40
N PHE A 49 -0.78 6.46 -4.13
CA PHE A 49 0.35 7.18 -3.57
C PHE A 49 0.21 8.64 -3.97
N SER A 50 -0.16 9.48 -3.00
CA SER A 50 -0.27 10.92 -3.17
C SER A 50 0.60 11.64 -2.13
N PRO A 51 1.84 12.04 -2.49
CA PRO A 51 2.73 12.73 -1.56
C PRO A 51 2.12 14.00 -0.96
N VAL A 52 1.31 14.72 -1.74
CA VAL A 52 0.66 15.96 -1.29
C VAL A 52 -0.43 15.65 -0.26
N TYR A 53 -1.33 14.70 -0.52
CA TYR A 53 -2.38 14.36 0.44
C TYR A 53 -1.84 13.66 1.68
N MET A 54 -0.85 12.78 1.53
CA MET A 54 -0.15 12.15 2.66
C MET A 54 0.43 13.21 3.61
N ARG A 55 1.19 14.19 3.08
CA ARG A 55 1.75 15.25 3.94
C ARG A 55 0.64 16.08 4.62
N ARG A 56 -0.47 16.35 3.92
CA ARG A 56 -1.63 17.06 4.49
C ARG A 56 -2.32 16.28 5.60
N SER A 57 -2.30 14.94 5.55
CA SER A 57 -2.82 14.06 6.61
C SER A 57 -1.79 13.72 7.69
N GLY A 58 -0.61 14.34 7.66
CA GLY A 58 0.46 14.11 8.64
C GLY A 58 1.29 12.86 8.39
N VAL A 59 1.13 12.23 7.22
CA VAL A 59 1.92 11.06 6.80
C VAL A 59 3.13 11.51 5.98
N ASP A 60 4.31 11.06 6.38
CA ASP A 60 5.53 11.22 5.57
C ASP A 60 5.53 10.19 4.41
N PRO A 61 5.55 10.64 3.13
CA PRO A 61 5.62 9.73 1.99
C PRO A 61 6.85 8.81 2.03
N ALA A 62 8.00 9.27 2.53
CA ALA A 62 9.20 8.42 2.63
C ALA A 62 8.98 7.27 3.64
N GLY A 63 8.36 7.56 4.78
CA GLY A 63 7.93 6.55 5.75
C GLY A 63 6.97 5.51 5.15
N PHE A 64 6.04 5.92 4.29
CA PHE A 64 5.14 5.01 3.58
C PHE A 64 5.90 4.07 2.62
N LEU A 65 6.83 4.62 1.83
CA LEU A 65 7.67 3.83 0.92
C LEU A 65 8.57 2.86 1.70
N TRP A 66 9.18 3.32 2.80
CA TRP A 66 10.01 2.51 3.68
C TRP A 66 9.21 1.38 4.34
N PHE A 67 7.96 1.63 4.72
CA PHE A 67 7.09 0.62 5.32
C PHE A 67 6.92 -0.60 4.41
N PHE A 68 6.66 -0.37 3.11
CA PHE A 68 6.57 -1.46 2.13
C PHE A 68 7.93 -2.09 1.86
N GLY A 69 8.96 -1.26 1.63
CA GLY A 69 10.31 -1.73 1.31
C GLY A 69 10.92 -2.63 2.40
N SER A 70 10.74 -2.27 3.67
CA SER A 70 11.18 -3.06 4.83
C SER A 70 10.49 -4.43 4.96
N ARG A 71 9.36 -4.62 4.27
CA ARG A 71 8.60 -5.89 4.20
C ARG A 71 8.88 -6.68 2.93
N GLY A 72 9.87 -6.27 2.13
CA GLY A 72 10.26 -6.95 0.90
C GLY A 72 9.47 -6.53 -0.34
N TYR A 73 8.45 -5.67 -0.21
CA TYR A 73 7.71 -5.19 -1.36
C TYR A 73 8.55 -4.27 -2.25
N ARG A 74 8.22 -4.28 -3.54
CA ARG A 74 8.77 -3.42 -4.58
C ARG A 74 7.62 -2.68 -5.28
N PRO A 75 7.75 -1.37 -5.51
CA PRO A 75 6.73 -0.61 -6.20
C PRO A 75 6.83 -0.77 -7.72
N TYR A 76 5.68 -0.78 -8.36
CA TYR A 76 5.50 -0.81 -9.81
C TYR A 76 4.46 0.26 -10.20
N ARG A 77 4.77 1.02 -11.25
CA ARG A 77 3.80 1.88 -11.91
C ARG A 77 2.90 1.02 -12.80
N ILE A 78 1.60 1.25 -12.67
CA ILE A 78 0.60 0.67 -13.55
C ILE A 78 0.54 1.51 -14.84
N ARG A 79 0.66 0.84 -15.99
CA ARG A 79 0.50 1.40 -17.34
C ARG A 79 -0.47 0.53 -18.12
N HIS A 80 -0.90 0.99 -19.29
CA HIS A 80 -1.78 0.19 -20.13
C HIS A 80 -1.12 -1.16 -20.47
N ARG A 81 -1.67 -2.25 -19.92
CA ARG A 81 -1.20 -3.65 -20.06
C ARG A 81 0.23 -3.93 -19.56
N ALA A 82 0.79 -3.08 -18.71
CA ALA A 82 2.14 -3.28 -18.19
C ALA A 82 2.32 -2.81 -16.74
N LEU A 83 3.22 -3.48 -16.03
CA LEU A 83 3.75 -3.04 -14.74
C LEU A 83 5.24 -2.75 -14.92
N THR A 84 5.63 -1.50 -14.67
CA THR A 84 7.04 -1.11 -14.73
C THR A 84 7.55 -0.89 -13.32
N ARG A 85 8.59 -1.64 -12.93
CA ARG A 85 9.24 -1.44 -11.64
C ARG A 85 9.76 0.00 -11.55
N VAL A 86 9.60 0.61 -10.38
CA VAL A 86 10.13 1.94 -10.10
C VAL A 86 10.97 1.90 -8.83
N GLU A 87 11.97 2.76 -8.74
CA GLU A 87 12.71 2.90 -7.51
C GLU A 87 11.94 3.81 -6.53
N PRO A 88 11.91 3.53 -5.21
CA PRO A 88 11.16 4.33 -4.25
C PRO A 88 11.46 5.84 -4.32
N ARG A 89 12.73 6.20 -4.55
CA ARG A 89 13.17 7.60 -4.73
C ARG A 89 12.44 8.32 -5.88
N GLU A 90 12.04 7.61 -6.93
CA GLU A 90 11.29 8.20 -8.04
C GLU A 90 9.86 8.54 -7.65
N LEU A 91 9.27 7.78 -6.72
CA LEU A 91 7.95 8.07 -6.18
C LEU A 91 8.05 9.21 -5.17
N GLU A 92 9.06 9.22 -4.32
CA GLU A 92 9.26 10.24 -3.28
C GLU A 92 9.33 11.68 -3.83
N VAL A 93 9.97 11.86 -4.99
CA VAL A 93 10.05 13.15 -5.68
C VAL A 93 8.84 13.44 -6.59
N SER A 94 7.90 12.50 -6.72
CA SER A 94 6.70 12.69 -7.53
C SER A 94 5.78 13.72 -6.86
N VAL A 95 5.12 14.52 -7.70
CA VAL A 95 4.11 15.52 -7.29
C VAL A 95 2.71 15.13 -7.74
N THR A 96 2.58 14.00 -8.43
CA THR A 96 1.31 13.48 -8.95
C THR A 96 0.77 12.36 -8.07
N ASN A 97 -0.55 12.20 -8.08
CA ASN A 97 -1.19 11.02 -7.52
C ASN A 97 -1.03 9.84 -8.48
N GLU A 98 -0.53 8.72 -7.97
CA GLU A 98 -0.28 7.53 -8.78
C GLU A 98 -0.85 6.30 -8.08
N ASN A 99 -1.53 5.42 -8.81
CA ASN A 99 -1.80 4.07 -8.33
C ASN A 99 -0.51 3.26 -8.42
N VAL A 100 -0.02 2.79 -7.28
CA VAL A 100 1.21 2.01 -7.16
C VAL A 100 0.84 0.57 -6.84
N PHE A 101 1.39 -0.36 -7.63
CA PHE A 101 1.28 -1.79 -7.41
C PHE A 101 2.50 -2.29 -6.64
N TRP A 102 2.27 -3.04 -5.56
CA TRP A 102 3.28 -3.55 -4.65
C TRP A 102 3.35 -5.07 -4.74
N LYS A 103 4.56 -5.59 -4.95
CA LYS A 103 4.83 -7.03 -5.06
C LYS A 103 6.22 -7.36 -4.50
N GLU A 104 6.39 -8.54 -3.88
CA GLU A 104 7.71 -9.09 -3.48
C GLU A 104 8.64 -9.39 -4.67
#